data_AF-A0A2E2CQM3-F1
#
_entry.id   AF-A0A2E2CQM3-F1
#
_cell.length_a   1.000
_cell.length_b   1.000
_cell.length_c   1.000
_cell.angle_alpha   90.00
_cell.angle_beta   90.00
_cell.angle_gamma   90.00
#
_symmetry.space_group_name_H-M   'P 1'
#
loop_
_entity.id
_entity.type
_entity.pdbx_description
1 polymer ?
#
loop_
_entity_poly.entity_id
_entity_poly.type
_entity_poly.pdbx_seq_one_letter_code
_entity_poly.pdbx_strand_id
1 'polypeptide(L)'
;MKSLLEVIQLMKELGHCPRCKSPEILVQDTPGKRMEICQNCGFLDTYLQGAYKNPGRVMLISILLGIIPLIGFLVYLFFGR
;
A
#
# COMPACT_ATOMS: atom_id res chain seq x y z
N MET A 1 -3.69 19.12 20.73
CA MET A 1 -2.96 18.59 19.56
C MET A 1 -3.80 17.45 18.96
N LYS A 2 -4.75 17.78 18.08
CA LYS A 2 -5.43 16.75 17.27
C LYS A 2 -4.39 16.23 16.28
N SER A 3 -4.09 14.95 16.42
CA SER A 3 -2.96 14.28 15.83
C SER A 3 -3.05 14.30 14.30
N LEU A 4 -1.91 14.54 13.65
CA LEU A 4 -1.70 14.48 12.20
C LEU A 4 -2.41 13.29 11.52
N LEU A 5 -2.64 12.19 12.26
CA LEU A 5 -3.33 11.00 11.79
C LEU A 5 -4.77 11.23 11.29
N GLU A 6 -5.54 12.15 11.91
CA GLU A 6 -6.90 12.47 11.45
C GLU A 6 -6.88 13.31 10.16
N VAL A 7 -5.86 14.14 9.97
CA VAL A 7 -5.73 14.97 8.76
C VAL A 7 -5.42 14.10 7.53
N ILE A 8 -4.66 13.02 7.72
CA ILE A 8 -4.27 12.07 6.66
C ILE A 8 -5.50 11.37 6.03
N GLN A 9 -6.57 11.15 6.80
CA GLN A 9 -7.79 10.55 6.25
C GLN A 9 -8.71 11.57 5.56
N LEU A 10 -8.51 12.87 5.82
CA LEU A 10 -9.37 13.94 5.34
C LEU A 10 -9.26 14.16 3.82
N MET A 11 -8.05 14.13 3.25
CA MET A 11 -7.85 14.31 1.80
C MET A 11 -8.60 13.26 0.96
N LYS A 12 -8.55 12.00 1.43
CA LYS A 12 -9.14 10.85 0.75
C LYS A 12 -10.68 10.90 0.72
N GLU A 13 -11.29 11.49 1.74
CA GLU A 13 -12.75 11.63 1.84
C GLU A 13 -13.28 12.94 1.24
N LEU A 14 -12.51 14.03 1.30
CA LEU A 14 -12.95 15.33 0.78
C LEU A 14 -12.63 15.56 -0.70
N GLY A 15 -11.63 14.89 -1.28
CA GLY A 15 -11.19 15.13 -2.65
C GLY A 15 -10.63 16.54 -2.91
N HIS A 16 -10.32 17.28 -1.83
CA HIS A 16 -9.82 18.65 -1.88
C HIS A 16 -8.73 18.85 -0.82
N CYS A 17 -7.76 19.72 -1.10
CA CYS A 17 -6.69 20.03 -0.14
C CYS A 17 -7.25 20.71 1.13
N PRO A 18 -6.95 20.24 2.36
CA PRO A 18 -7.43 20.86 3.60
C PRO A 18 -6.83 22.26 3.83
N ARG A 19 -5.73 22.60 3.15
CA ARG A 19 -5.00 23.86 3.33
C ARG A 19 -5.50 24.97 2.41
N CYS A 20 -5.67 24.66 1.12
CA CYS A 20 -6.06 25.65 0.11
C CYS A 20 -7.42 25.35 -0.55
N LYS A 21 -8.09 24.25 -0.17
CA LYS A 21 -9.37 23.78 -0.73
C LYS A 21 -9.36 23.53 -2.24
N SER A 22 -8.19 23.45 -2.88
CA SER A 22 -8.12 23.14 -4.31
C SER A 22 -8.48 21.67 -4.57
N PRO A 23 -9.22 21.38 -5.66
CA PRO A 23 -9.49 20.01 -6.10
C PRO A 23 -8.28 19.36 -6.81
N GLU A 24 -7.27 20.15 -7.18
CA GLU A 24 -6.09 19.67 -7.91
C GLU A 24 -5.14 18.91 -6.98
N ILE A 25 -5.32 17.59 -6.94
CA ILE A 25 -4.53 16.64 -6.17
C ILE A 25 -3.87 15.65 -7.13
N LEU A 26 -2.54 15.60 -7.12
CA LEU A 26 -1.75 14.59 -7.79
C LEU A 26 -1.59 13.39 -6.86
N VAL A 27 -2.05 12.22 -7.31
CA VAL A 27 -1.89 10.97 -6.57
C VAL A 27 -0.69 10.21 -7.14
N GLN A 28 0.24 9.83 -6.27
CA GLN A 28 1.38 9.00 -6.61
C GLN A 28 1.36 7.71 -5.78
N ASP A 29 1.09 6.60 -6.44
CA ASP A 29 1.08 5.27 -5.83
C ASP A 29 2.47 4.63 -5.89
N THR A 30 3.10 4.46 -4.74
CA THR A 30 4.32 3.68 -4.57
C THR A 30 4.01 2.36 -3.87
N PRO A 31 4.82 1.30 -4.10
CA PRO A 31 4.60 0.03 -3.41
C PRO A 31 4.64 0.24 -1.88
N GLY A 32 3.50 -0.03 -1.24
CA GLY A 32 3.31 0.11 0.22
C GLY A 32 2.96 1.51 0.73
N LYS A 33 3.00 2.54 -0.11
CA LYS A 33 2.67 3.93 0.26
C LYS A 33 1.91 4.63 -0.85
N ARG A 34 0.87 5.37 -0.50
CA ARG A 34 0.19 6.27 -1.44
C ARG A 34 0.44 7.70 -0.97
N MET A 35 0.81 8.54 -1.92
CA MET A 35 1.16 9.93 -1.70
C MET A 35 0.15 10.79 -2.45
N GLU A 36 -0.34 11.85 -1.82
CA GLU A 36 -1.28 12.81 -2.40
C GLU A 36 -0.68 14.20 -2.28
N ILE A 37 -0.40 14.83 -3.42
CA ILE A 37 0.28 16.13 -3.51
C ILE A 37 -0.71 17.15 -4.06
N CYS A 38 -0.98 18.21 -3.31
CA CYS A 38 -1.73 19.35 -3.81
C CYS A 38 -0.87 20.17 -4.78
N GLN A 39 -1.34 20.36 -6.02
CA GLN A 39 -0.58 21.12 -7.03
C GLN A 39 -0.56 22.63 -6.75
N ASN A 40 -1.58 23.16 -6.08
CA ASN A 40 -1.69 24.60 -5.82
C ASN A 40 -0.78 25.06 -4.67
N CYS A 41 -0.77 24.34 -3.55
CA CYS A 41 -0.01 24.75 -2.35
C CYS A 41 1.18 23.84 -2.00
N GLY A 42 1.42 22.77 -2.77
CA GLY A 42 2.51 21.83 -2.53
C GLY A 42 2.36 20.99 -1.26
N PHE A 43 1.18 20.98 -0.63
CA PHE A 43 0.94 20.14 0.54
C PHE A 43 0.98 18.66 0.14
N LEU A 44 1.84 17.89 0.81
CA LEU A 44 2.03 16.46 0.61
C LEU A 44 1.40 15.70 1.77
N ASP A 45 0.49 14.79 1.44
CA ASP A 45 -0.08 13.81 2.36
C ASP A 45 0.43 12.41 2.00
N THR A 46 0.75 11.58 2.98
CA THR A 46 1.27 10.23 2.74
C THR A 46 0.61 9.24 3.66
N TYR A 47 0.15 8.13 3.10
CA TYR A 47 -0.46 7.06 3.88
C TYR A 47 0.06 5.68 3.47
N LEU A 48 0.20 4.84 4.49
CA LEU A 48 0.57 3.44 4.32
C LEU A 48 -0.63 2.68 3.78
N GLN A 49 -0.46 2.03 2.62
CA GLN A 49 -1.51 1.14 2.11
C GLN A 49 -1.63 -0.06 3.06
N GLY A 50 -2.85 -0.37 3.50
CA GLY A 50 -3.14 -1.37 4.53
C GLY A 50 -2.59 -2.77 4.25
N ALA A 51 -2.33 -3.11 2.98
CA ALA A 51 -1.66 -4.36 2.59
C ALA A 51 -0.23 -4.47 3.13
N TYR A 52 0.48 -3.34 3.28
CA TYR A 52 1.84 -3.28 3.80
C TYR A 52 1.91 -3.05 5.31
N LYS A 53 0.75 -3.05 5.99
CA LYS A 53 0.68 -2.88 7.45
C LYS A 53 1.37 -4.03 8.21
N ASN A 54 1.53 -5.19 7.57
CA ASN A 54 2.24 -6.37 8.08
C ASN A 54 3.18 -6.96 7.01
N PRO A 55 4.39 -6.40 6.79
CA PRO A 55 5.31 -6.90 5.75
C PRO A 55 5.67 -8.38 5.95
N GLY A 56 5.73 -8.86 7.20
CA GLY A 56 5.99 -10.27 7.50
C GLY A 56 4.91 -11.23 7.00
N ARG A 57 3.63 -10.81 6.95
CA ARG A 57 2.53 -11.67 6.47
C ARG A 57 2.58 -11.82 4.94
N VAL A 58 2.92 -10.75 4.22
CA VAL A 58 3.10 -10.76 2.77
C VAL A 58 4.32 -11.62 2.38
N MET A 59 5.40 -11.54 3.15
CA MET A 59 6.59 -12.38 2.97
C MET A 59 6.29 -13.87 3.21
N LEU A 60 5.53 -14.20 4.26
CA LEU A 60 5.14 -15.60 4.52
C LEU A 60 4.27 -16.19 3.41
N ILE A 61 3.29 -15.43 2.91
CA ILE A 61 2.41 -15.89 1.84
C ILE A 61 3.20 -16.16 0.56
N SER A 62 4.12 -15.25 0.19
CA SER A 62 4.96 -15.42 -1.02
C SER A 62 5.90 -16.62 -0.91
N ILE A 63 6.48 -16.88 0.26
CA ILE A 63 7.30 -18.08 0.50
C ILE A 63 6.47 -19.36 0.37
N LEU A 64 5.29 -19.41 1.01
CA LEU A 64 4.39 -20.56 0.94
C LEU A 64 3.95 -20.85 -0.50
N LEU A 65 3.65 -19.80 -1.27
CA LEU A 65 3.26 -19.93 -2.68
C LEU A 65 4.36 -20.53 -3.56
N GLY A 66 5.64 -20.34 -3.20
CA GLY A 66 6.78 -20.92 -3.93
C GLY A 66 7.12 -22.34 -3.48
N ILE A 67 7.08 -22.62 -2.17
CA ILE A 67 7.48 -23.92 -1.61
C ILE A 67 6.47 -25.02 -1.95
N ILE A 68 5.17 -24.75 -1.83
CA ILE A 68 4.11 -25.75 -2.08
C ILE A 68 4.19 -26.36 -3.49
N PRO A 69 4.22 -25.58 -4.58
CA PRO A 69 4.32 -26.15 -5.92
C PRO A 69 5.68 -26.83 -6.16
N LEU A 70 6.75 -26.36 -5.53
CA LEU A 70 8.07 -26.98 -5.65
C LEU A 70 8.11 -28.38 -5.01
N ILE A 71 7.52 -28.55 -3.83
CA ILE A 71 7.36 -29.85 -3.18
C ILE A 71 6.46 -30.76 -4.02
N GLY A 72 5.32 -30.24 -4.51
CA GLY A 72 4.42 -31.01 -5.37
C GLY A 72 5.12 -31.52 -6.64
N PHE A 73 5.94 -30.67 -7.27
CA PHE A 73 6.73 -31.05 -8.43
C PHE A 73 7.80 -32.11 -8.11
N LEU A 74 8.49 -31.98 -6.98
CA LEU A 74 9.46 -32.99 -6.53
C LEU A 74 8.77 -34.34 -6.25
N VAL A 75 7.64 -34.35 -5.55
CA VAL A 75 6.88 -35.60 -5.30
C VAL A 75 6.44 -36.24 -6.61
N TYR A 76 5.96 -35.45 -7.57
CA TYR A 76 5.60 -35.94 -8.90
C TYR A 76 6.80 -36.59 -9.62
N LEU A 77 7.99 -35.99 -9.56
CA LEU A 77 9.18 -36.56 -10.19
C LEU A 77 9.70 -37.84 -9.53
N PHE A 78 9.55 -37.97 -8.20
CA PHE A 78 10.05 -39.13 -7.44
C PHE A 78 9.08 -40.32 -7.41
N PHE A 79 7.77 -40.07 -7.39
CA PHE A 79 6.74 -41.12 -7.28
C PHE A 79 5.91 -41.34 -8.55
N GLY A 80 5.92 -40.39 -9.48
CA GLY A 80 5.22 -40.49 -10.77
C GLY A 80 6.10 -41.04 -11.90
N ARG A 81 7.34 -41.41 -11.60
CA ARG A 81 8.27 -42.10 -12.49
C ARG A 81 8.32 -43.58 -12.13
#